data_AF-A0A7Y2J7Z3-F1
#
_entry.id   AF-A0A7Y2J7Z3-F1
#
_cell.length_a   1.000
_cell.length_b   1.000
_cell.length_c   1.000
_cell.angle_alpha   90.00
_cell.angle_beta   90.00
_cell.angle_gamma   90.00
#
_symmetry.space_group_name_H-M   'P 1'
#
loop_
_entity.id
_entity.type
_entity.pdbx_description
1 polymer ?
#
loop_
_entity_poly.entity_id
_entity_poly.type
_entity_poly.pdbx_seq_one_letter_code
_entity_poly.pdbx_strand_id
1 'polypeptide(L)'
;MAISLPTPRLVARILALAAIGFVSLFALDAFGHGKPILVQIKDFLIHLIPSFILLIAFFIAYKRELIGGIIFILIGLANAPWIYKNNYAMNQSVGMSLLIITTLLAPFIIAGILFIVSYFKTKKANKAT
;
A
#
# COMPACT_ATOMS: atom_id res chain seq x y z
N MET A 1 33.98 -2.21 4.86
CA MET A 1 32.90 -3.07 4.35
C MET A 1 31.82 -2.16 3.76
N ALA A 2 31.82 -1.95 2.44
CA ALA A 2 30.83 -1.09 1.81
C ALA A 2 29.50 -1.86 1.69
N ILE A 3 28.49 -1.47 2.47
CA ILE A 3 27.14 -2.02 2.33
C ILE A 3 26.60 -1.50 1.00
N SER A 4 26.50 -2.37 -0.01
CA SER A 4 25.83 -2.02 -1.26
C SER A 4 24.36 -1.77 -0.97
N LEU A 5 23.89 -0.53 -1.19
CA LEU A 5 22.49 -0.18 -0.97
C LEU A 5 21.57 -1.09 -1.81
N PRO A 6 20.44 -1.57 -1.25
CA PRO A 6 19.51 -2.39 -1.99
C PRO A 6 18.97 -1.64 -3.22
N THR A 7 18.78 -2.37 -4.32
CA THR A 7 18.28 -1.77 -5.56
C THR A 7 16.87 -1.18 -5.36
N PRO A 8 16.51 -0.08 -6.05
CA PRO A 8 15.18 0.53 -5.93
C PRO A 8 14.03 -0.46 -6.16
N ARG A 9 14.24 -1.46 -7.02
CA ARG A 9 13.33 -2.59 -7.25
C ARG A 9 13.03 -3.36 -5.96
N LEU A 10 14.06 -3.76 -5.22
CA LEU A 10 13.89 -4.53 -4.00
C LEU A 10 13.23 -3.69 -2.91
N VAL A 11 13.67 -2.43 -2.76
CA VAL A 11 13.10 -1.49 -1.79
C VAL A 11 11.61 -1.25 -2.07
N ALA A 12 11.22 -1.03 -3.34
CA ALA A 12 9.82 -0.86 -3.72
C ALA A 12 8.96 -2.07 -3.32
N ARG A 13 9.47 -3.29 -3.56
CA ARG A 13 8.74 -4.53 -3.26
C ARG A 13 8.58 -4.77 -1.77
N ILE A 14 9.64 -4.59 -1.00
CA ILE A 14 9.60 -4.75 0.46
C ILE A 14 8.63 -3.71 1.05
N LEU A 15 8.74 -2.45 0.63
CA LEU A 15 7.86 -1.38 1.12
C LEU A 15 6.39 -1.65 0.76
N ALA A 16 6.10 -2.06 -0.48
CA ALA A 16 4.74 -2.38 -0.91
C ALA A 16 4.15 -3.55 -0.09
N LEU A 17 4.90 -4.64 0.08
CA LEU A 17 4.44 -5.79 0.88
C LEU A 17 4.26 -5.43 2.35
N ALA A 18 5.17 -4.64 2.93
CA ALA A 18 5.04 -4.17 4.31
C ALA A 18 3.78 -3.28 4.48
N ALA A 19 3.51 -2.38 3.54
CA ALA A 19 2.32 -1.54 3.55
C ALA A 19 1.02 -2.36 3.41
N ILE A 20 1.01 -3.38 2.53
CA ILE A 20 -0.11 -4.32 2.40
C ILE A 20 -0.32 -5.12 3.68
N GLY A 21 0.77 -5.61 4.28
CA GLY A 21 0.72 -6.30 5.57
C GLY A 21 0.13 -5.42 6.66
N PHE A 22 0.57 -4.16 6.75
CA PHE A 22 0.03 -3.17 7.67
C PHE A 22 -1.48 -2.95 7.47
N VAL A 23 -1.95 -2.76 6.23
CA VAL A 23 -3.39 -2.63 5.93
C VAL A 23 -4.15 -3.91 6.31
N SER A 24 -3.55 -5.09 6.14
CA SER A 24 -4.18 -6.36 6.50
C SER A 24 -4.38 -6.54 8.00
N LEU A 25 -3.60 -5.86 8.85
CA LEU A 25 -3.78 -5.90 10.30
C LEU A 25 -5.13 -5.33 10.73
N PHE A 26 -5.69 -4.38 9.96
CA PHE A 26 -7.01 -3.80 10.27
C PHE A 26 -8.12 -4.85 10.20
N ALA A 27 -7.98 -5.90 9.39
CA ALA A 27 -8.99 -6.95 9.31
C ALA A 27 -9.14 -7.75 10.62
N LEU A 28 -8.15 -7.69 11.52
CA LEU A 28 -8.22 -8.35 12.83
C LEU A 28 -9.33 -7.76 13.72
N ASP A 29 -9.85 -6.57 13.41
CA ASP A 29 -10.99 -5.97 14.12
C ASP A 29 -12.30 -6.79 13.98
N ALA A 30 -12.36 -7.71 13.02
CA ALA A 30 -13.49 -8.61 12.83
C ALA A 30 -13.63 -9.65 13.96
N PHE A 31 -12.58 -9.89 14.74
CA PHE A 31 -12.58 -10.82 15.86
C PHE A 31 -13.00 -10.14 17.16
N GLY A 32 -13.97 -10.74 17.86
CA GLY A 32 -14.50 -10.18 19.11
C GLY A 32 -15.51 -11.09 19.80
N HIS A 33 -15.98 -10.65 20.97
CA HIS A 33 -17.00 -11.39 21.72
C HIS A 33 -18.40 -11.22 21.09
N GLY A 34 -19.27 -12.22 21.27
CA GLY A 34 -20.69 -12.11 20.94
C GLY A 34 -21.12 -12.57 19.55
N LYS A 35 -20.21 -13.05 18.70
CA LYS A 35 -20.54 -13.65 17.39
C LYS A 35 -20.05 -15.10 17.27
N PRO A 36 -20.78 -16.00 16.59
CA PRO A 36 -20.27 -17.32 16.24
C PRO A 36 -18.97 -17.23 15.43
N ILE A 37 -18.04 -18.16 15.64
CA ILE A 37 -16.70 -18.13 15.02
C ILE A 37 -16.76 -18.05 13.49
N LEU A 38 -17.71 -18.74 12.85
CA LEU A 38 -17.86 -18.73 11.41
C LEU A 38 -18.25 -17.35 10.86
N VAL A 39 -19.04 -16.58 11.61
CA VAL A 39 -19.41 -15.21 11.26
C VAL A 39 -18.18 -14.30 11.35
N GLN A 40 -17.37 -14.46 12.40
CA GLN A 40 -16.13 -13.68 12.56
C GLN A 40 -15.13 -13.97 11.44
N ILE A 41 -14.97 -15.24 11.05
CA ILE A 41 -14.11 -15.62 9.92
C ILE A 41 -14.62 -14.99 8.62
N LYS A 42 -15.94 -15.00 8.38
CA LYS A 42 -16.52 -14.36 7.20
C LYS A 42 -16.27 -12.85 7.20
N ASP A 43 -16.50 -12.17 8.33
CA ASP A 43 -16.25 -10.74 8.49
C ASP A 43 -14.76 -10.43 8.23
N PHE A 44 -13.84 -11.22 8.81
CA PHE A 44 -12.40 -11.11 8.59
C PHE A 44 -12.03 -11.20 7.10
N LEU A 45 -12.56 -12.19 6.38
CA LEU A 45 -12.31 -12.37 4.94
C LEU A 45 -12.84 -11.19 4.11
N ILE A 46 -13.96 -10.59 4.51
CA ILE A 46 -14.50 -9.39 3.87
C ILE A 46 -13.57 -8.18 4.13
N HIS A 47 -13.06 -8.03 5.36
CA HIS A 47 -12.13 -6.93 5.71
C HIS A 47 -10.77 -7.07 5.02
N LEU A 48 -10.40 -8.27 4.53
CA LEU A 48 -9.20 -8.49 3.71
C LEU A 48 -9.37 -8.11 2.24
N ILE A 49 -10.59 -7.81 1.75
CA ILE A 49 -10.81 -7.43 0.34
C ILE A 49 -9.90 -6.27 -0.11
N PRO A 50 -9.75 -5.15 0.65
CA PRO A 50 -8.81 -4.09 0.31
C PRO A 50 -7.36 -4.60 0.16
N SER A 51 -6.91 -5.47 1.06
CA SER A 51 -5.57 -6.07 1.00
C SER A 51 -5.38 -6.96 -0.23
N PHE A 52 -6.38 -7.75 -0.62
CA PHE A 52 -6.32 -8.57 -1.83
C PHE A 52 -6.25 -7.70 -3.10
N ILE A 53 -6.98 -6.59 -3.15
CA ILE A 53 -6.88 -5.62 -4.26
C ILE A 53 -5.46 -5.06 -4.34
N LEU A 54 -4.86 -4.67 -3.21
CA LEU A 54 -3.48 -4.19 -3.17
C LEU A 54 -2.46 -5.28 -3.57
N LEU A 55 -2.70 -6.55 -3.21
CA LEU A 55 -1.86 -7.67 -3.65
C LEU A 55 -1.93 -7.86 -5.17
N ILE A 56 -3.11 -7.72 -5.78
CA ILE A 56 -3.24 -7.76 -7.25
C ILE A 56 -2.44 -6.62 -7.88
N ALA A 57 -2.55 -5.40 -7.36
CA ALA A 57 -1.73 -4.26 -7.81
C ALA A 57 -0.23 -4.53 -7.66
N PHE A 58 0.19 -5.15 -6.55
CA PHE A 58 1.56 -5.59 -6.35
C PHE A 58 2.02 -6.61 -7.40
N PHE A 59 1.22 -7.64 -7.71
CA PHE A 59 1.58 -8.63 -8.72
C PHE A 59 1.71 -8.02 -10.13
N ILE A 60 0.88 -7.02 -10.45
CA ILE A 60 1.03 -6.22 -11.66
C ILE A 60 2.37 -5.46 -11.63
N ALA A 61 2.66 -4.75 -10.54
CA ALA A 61 3.92 -4.02 -10.35
C ALA A 61 5.16 -4.91 -10.42
N TYR A 62 5.05 -6.14 -9.92
CA TYR A 62 6.14 -7.11 -9.90
C TYR A 62 6.64 -7.46 -11.31
N LYS A 63 5.72 -7.57 -12.28
CA LYS A 63 6.02 -7.85 -13.69
C LYS A 63 6.17 -6.59 -14.54
N ARG A 64 5.45 -5.52 -14.22
CA ARG A 64 5.40 -4.26 -14.98
C ARG A 64 5.55 -3.06 -14.04
N GLU A 65 6.80 -2.74 -13.73
CA GLU A 65 7.15 -1.72 -12.72
C GLU A 65 6.51 -0.36 -13.00
N LEU A 66 6.55 0.12 -14.25
CA LEU A 66 5.94 1.42 -14.60
C LEU A 66 4.44 1.44 -14.34
N ILE A 67 3.71 0.44 -14.84
CA ILE A 67 2.24 0.37 -14.72
C ILE A 67 1.86 0.21 -13.25
N GLY A 68 2.50 -0.71 -12.53
CA GLY A 68 2.23 -0.90 -11.11
C GLY A 68 2.58 0.32 -10.27
N GLY A 69 3.67 1.02 -10.60
CA GLY A 69 4.03 2.25 -9.92
C GLY A 69 2.96 3.34 -10.05
N ILE A 70 2.42 3.51 -11.26
CA ILE A 70 1.28 4.41 -11.51
C ILE A 70 0.05 3.96 -10.71
N ILE A 71 -0.28 2.67 -10.70
CA ILE A 71 -1.41 2.13 -9.94
C ILE A 71 -1.27 2.44 -8.45
N PHE A 72 -0.11 2.21 -7.84
CA PHE A 72 0.11 2.50 -6.42
C PHE A 72 -0.02 3.99 -6.08
N ILE A 73 0.49 4.88 -6.94
CA ILE A 73 0.32 6.33 -6.78
C ILE A 73 -1.17 6.70 -6.86
N LEU A 74 -1.89 6.17 -7.85
CA LEU A 74 -3.32 6.44 -8.01
C LEU A 74 -4.13 5.92 -6.83
N ILE A 75 -3.83 4.73 -6.30
CA ILE A 75 -4.49 4.21 -5.09
C ILE A 75 -4.27 5.17 -3.92
N GLY A 76 -3.04 5.63 -3.70
CA GLY A 76 -2.74 6.57 -2.61
C GLY A 76 -3.44 7.92 -2.78
N LEU A 77 -3.39 8.51 -3.97
CA LEU A 77 -3.95 9.86 -4.21
C LEU A 77 -5.47 9.86 -4.34
N ALA A 78 -6.05 8.88 -5.06
CA ALA A 78 -7.50 8.84 -5.31
C ALA A 78 -8.31 8.57 -4.03
N ASN A 79 -7.74 7.80 -3.09
CA ASN A 79 -8.41 7.50 -1.82
C ASN A 79 -8.23 8.60 -0.76
N ALA A 80 -7.25 9.49 -0.92
CA ALA A 80 -6.92 10.51 0.08
C ALA A 80 -8.12 11.42 0.46
N PRO A 81 -8.91 11.98 -0.49
CA PRO A 81 -10.04 12.85 -0.13
C PRO A 81 -11.13 12.12 0.66
N TRP A 82 -11.42 10.87 0.29
CA TRP A 82 -12.44 10.07 0.96
C TRP A 82 -12.01 9.68 2.38
N ILE A 83 -10.76 9.22 2.55
CA ILE A 83 -10.19 8.87 3.86
C ILE A 83 -10.10 10.12 4.75
N TYR A 84 -9.74 11.28 4.19
CA TYR A 84 -9.73 12.56 4.92
C TYR A 84 -11.10 12.90 5.46
N LYS A 85 -12.11 12.94 4.57
CA LYS A 85 -13.45 13.36 4.94
C LYS A 85 -14.02 12.48 6.05
N ASN A 86 -13.84 11.16 5.94
CA ASN A 86 -14.35 10.22 6.95
C ASN A 86 -13.61 10.37 8.29
N ASN A 87 -12.29 10.47 8.28
CA ASN A 87 -11.53 10.66 9.51
C ASN A 87 -11.87 11.99 10.18
N TYR A 88 -11.91 13.09 9.42
CA TYR A 88 -12.25 14.40 9.95
C TYR A 88 -13.66 14.43 10.52
N ALA A 89 -14.63 13.77 9.89
CA ALA A 89 -15.99 13.65 10.43
C ALA A 89 -16.01 12.95 11.80
N MET A 90 -15.12 11.98 12.04
CA MET A 90 -15.03 11.22 13.29
C MET A 90 -14.23 11.95 14.38
N ASN A 91 -13.12 12.60 14.02
CA ASN A 91 -12.16 13.16 14.99
C ASN A 91 -12.17 14.69 15.09
N GLN A 92 -12.78 15.39 14.13
CA GLN A 92 -12.89 16.86 14.03
C GLN A 92 -11.54 17.62 14.10
N SER A 93 -10.43 16.93 13.85
CA SER A 93 -9.07 17.46 13.92
C SER A 93 -8.37 17.33 12.57
N VAL A 94 -7.97 18.48 12.01
CA VAL A 94 -7.23 18.54 10.75
C VAL A 94 -5.88 17.83 10.90
N GLY A 95 -5.14 18.11 11.97
CA GLY A 95 -3.82 17.52 12.22
C GLY A 95 -3.87 16.00 12.35
N MET A 96 -4.82 15.48 13.13
CA MET A 96 -4.98 14.03 13.30
C MET A 96 -5.39 13.35 11.98
N SER A 97 -6.32 13.96 11.23
CA SER A 97 -6.78 13.42 9.95
C SER A 97 -5.65 13.38 8.91
N LEU A 98 -4.82 14.43 8.84
CA LEU A 98 -3.65 14.44 7.96
C LEU A 98 -2.61 13.39 8.37
N LEU A 99 -2.37 13.21 9.68
CA LEU A 99 -1.47 12.18 10.19
C LEU A 99 -1.94 10.78 9.80
N ILE A 100 -3.23 10.48 9.98
CA ILE A 100 -3.81 9.17 9.64
C ILE A 100 -3.67 8.89 8.14
N ILE A 101 -4.04 9.84 7.29
CA ILE A 101 -3.95 9.67 5.83
C ILE A 101 -2.53 9.49 5.38
N THR A 102 -1.61 10.32 5.89
CA THR A 102 -0.20 10.22 5.51
C THR A 102 0.36 8.87 5.92
N THR A 103 0.07 8.42 7.14
CA THR A 103 0.52 7.10 7.63
C THR A 103 -0.04 5.95 6.79
N LEU A 104 -1.32 6.02 6.39
CA LEU A 104 -1.95 4.98 5.60
C LEU A 104 -1.51 4.97 4.13
N LEU A 105 -1.35 6.15 3.50
CA LEU A 105 -1.23 6.26 2.04
C LEU A 105 0.19 6.56 1.56
N ALA A 106 1.03 7.20 2.38
CA ALA A 106 2.40 7.53 1.98
C ALA A 106 3.23 6.29 1.61
N PRO A 107 3.18 5.15 2.33
CA PRO A 107 3.95 3.97 1.95
C PRO A 107 3.63 3.48 0.53
N PHE A 108 2.36 3.55 0.11
CA PHE A 108 1.93 3.17 -1.24
C PHE A 108 2.43 4.16 -2.30
N ILE A 109 2.30 5.47 -2.04
CA ILE A 109 2.79 6.50 -2.97
C ILE A 109 4.32 6.39 -3.14
N ILE A 110 5.06 6.21 -2.04
CA ILE A 110 6.52 6.05 -2.04
C ILE A 110 6.90 4.77 -2.80
N ALA A 111 6.23 3.64 -2.53
CA ALA A 111 6.47 2.40 -3.27
C ALA A 111 6.21 2.58 -4.77
N GLY A 112 5.14 3.29 -5.14
CA GLY A 112 4.80 3.59 -6.52
C GLY A 112 5.88 4.41 -7.22
N ILE A 113 6.39 5.46 -6.58
CA ILE A 113 7.52 6.26 -7.08
C ILE A 113 8.77 5.37 -7.27
N LEU A 114 9.08 4.52 -6.30
CA LEU A 114 10.24 3.62 -6.39
C LEU A 114 10.14 2.61 -7.53
N PHE A 115 8.94 2.08 -7.81
CA PHE A 115 8.71 1.24 -8.98
C PHE A 115 8.96 1.99 -10.30
N ILE A 116 8.50 3.24 -10.41
CA ILE A 116 8.75 4.08 -11.60
C ILE A 116 10.25 4.37 -11.75
N VAL A 117 10.93 4.74 -10.66
CA VAL A 117 12.38 4.99 -10.66
C VAL A 117 13.15 3.73 -11.07
N SER A 118 12.76 2.56 -10.56
CA SER A 118 13.34 1.27 -10.94
C SER A 118 13.23 1.02 -12.44
N TYR A 119 12.05 1.23 -13.01
CA TYR A 119 11.81 1.04 -14.45
C TYR A 119 12.76 1.88 -15.31
N PHE A 120 12.90 3.17 -15.01
CA PHE A 120 13.77 4.06 -15.79
C PHE A 120 15.25 3.73 -15.62
N LYS A 121 15.68 3.28 -14.44
CA LYS A 121 17.06 2.82 -14.22
C LYS A 121 17.37 1.56 -15.02
N THR A 122 16.50 0.55 -14.98
CA THR A 122 16.69 -0.68 -15.77
C THR A 122 16.66 -0.39 -17.26
N LYS A 123 15.73 0.45 -17.74
CA LYS A 123 15.64 0.82 -19.16
C LYS A 123 16.89 1.57 -19.64
N LYS A 124 17.47 2.45 -18.81
CA LYS A 124 18.71 3.17 -19.15
C LYS A 124 19.90 2.21 -19.23
N ALA A 125 20.02 1.27 -18.29
CA ALA A 125 21.09 0.27 -18.29
C ALA A 125 21.07 -0.59 -19.55
N ASN A 126 19.89 -1.07 -19.96
CA ASN A 126 19.73 -1.89 -21.17
C ASN A 126 20.02 -1.15 -22.49
N LYS A 127 20.03 0.19 -22.49
CA LYS A 127 20.40 1.00 -23.66
C LYS A 127 21.90 1.29 -23.75
N ALA A 128 22.63 1.11 -22.65
CA ALA A 128 24.06 1.38 -22.56
C ALA A 128 24.92 0.14 -22.84
N THR A 129 24.28 -1.02 -22.98
CA THR A 129 24.84 -2.32 -23.39
C THR A 129 24.45 -2.60 -24.83
#